data_AF-A0A9E4VMY1-F1
#
_entry.id   AF-A0A9E4VMY1-F1
#
_cell.length_a   1.000
_cell.length_b   1.000
_cell.length_c   1.000
_cell.angle_alpha   90.00
_cell.angle_beta   90.00
_cell.angle_gamma   90.00
#
_symmetry.space_group_name_H-M   'P 1'
#
loop_
_entity.id
_entity.type
_entity.pdbx_description
1 polymer ?
#
loop_
_entity_poly.entity_id
_entity_poly.type
_entity_poly.pdbx_seq_one_letter_code
_entity_poly.pdbx_strand_id
1 'polypeptide(L)'
;MMYRVRRAGLVWPGVSLLVILAAACSSGDGSATTTPEAPPPTAIVVEPLNAMSGELDLSDLPDDPTELMMATFTEVLDRVARKMAYSGNQTYIPVLLEFLRFQVQPEPVTNMTSFLSRLKDNVPPDELMLFPPEQNDWNWWIEWLGNNPQVQPPKGFAGWKGQLYSLLDPGLGAFLYDGVKTDIRLEEVVWGGVAKDGIPDLIDPPVLSASDAGYLLPDDRVFGVSINGQHRAYPLRIMNRHEMANDVLGGVPFALAY
;
A
#
# COMPACT_ATOMS: atom_id res chain seq x y z
N MET A 1 -2.34 -55.23 -8.54
CA MET A 1 -1.83 -54.92 -7.19
C MET A 1 -2.26 -53.49 -6.84
N MET A 2 -3.45 -53.34 -6.24
CA MET A 2 -3.98 -52.04 -5.78
C MET A 2 -3.54 -51.83 -4.33
N TYR A 3 -3.02 -50.66 -3.98
CA TYR A 3 -2.97 -50.24 -2.58
C TYR A 3 -3.40 -48.78 -2.43
N ARG A 4 -4.53 -48.63 -1.72
CA ARG A 4 -5.12 -47.41 -1.16
C ARG A 4 -4.15 -46.78 -0.16
N VAL A 5 -4.02 -45.45 -0.18
CA VAL A 5 -3.53 -44.66 0.96
C VAL A 5 -4.74 -44.08 1.69
N ARG A 6 -4.90 -44.43 2.97
CA ARG A 6 -5.90 -43.88 3.89
C ARG A 6 -5.37 -42.57 4.49
N ARG A 7 -6.23 -41.55 4.58
CA ARG A 7 -6.04 -40.38 5.45
C ARG A 7 -6.25 -40.81 6.90
N ALA A 8 -5.31 -40.48 7.78
CA ALA A 8 -5.49 -40.48 9.23
C ALA A 8 -5.51 -39.02 9.69
N GLY A 9 -6.59 -38.64 10.37
CA GLY A 9 -6.71 -37.35 11.04
C GLY A 9 -5.92 -37.34 12.34
N LEU A 10 -5.50 -36.14 12.75
CA LEU A 10 -5.09 -35.88 14.11
C LEU A 10 -5.68 -34.55 14.57
N VAL A 11 -6.61 -34.68 15.50
CA VAL A 11 -7.20 -33.64 16.35
C VAL A 11 -6.16 -33.26 17.39
N TRP A 12 -5.99 -31.98 17.72
CA TRP A 12 -5.38 -31.55 18.98
C TRP A 12 -6.17 -30.39 19.60
N PRO A 13 -6.14 -30.27 20.95
CA PRO A 13 -7.31 -29.92 21.75
C PRO A 13 -7.39 -28.42 22.09
N GLY A 14 -8.62 -27.97 22.34
CA GLY A 14 -8.91 -26.66 22.91
C GLY A 14 -8.51 -26.57 24.38
N VAL A 15 -8.11 -25.36 24.78
CA VAL A 15 -8.03 -24.94 26.17
C VAL A 15 -8.99 -23.77 26.32
N SER A 16 -10.12 -24.06 26.98
CA SER A 16 -11.04 -23.06 27.51
C SER A 16 -10.41 -22.42 28.75
N LEU A 17 -10.29 -21.09 28.79
CA LEU A 17 -10.02 -20.37 30.03
C LEU A 17 -11.31 -19.69 30.50
N LEU A 18 -11.83 -20.23 31.60
CA LEU A 18 -12.95 -19.72 32.38
C LEU A 18 -12.43 -18.54 33.24
N VAL A 19 -12.90 -17.32 32.99
CA VAL A 19 -12.62 -16.18 33.88
C VAL A 19 -13.80 -16.01 34.83
N ILE A 20 -13.57 -16.26 36.11
CA ILE A 20 -14.50 -16.01 37.21
C ILE A 20 -14.38 -14.53 37.58
N LEU A 21 -15.47 -13.77 37.43
CA LEU A 21 -15.60 -12.45 38.06
C LEU A 21 -15.83 -12.64 39.56
N ALA A 22 -14.96 -12.06 40.38
CA ALA A 22 -15.26 -11.75 41.77
C ALA A 22 -15.07 -10.25 41.98
N ALA A 23 -16.19 -9.55 42.17
CA ALA A 23 -16.22 -8.18 42.66
C ALA A 23 -16.19 -8.21 44.20
N ALA A 24 -15.34 -7.38 44.82
CA ALA A 24 -15.47 -6.99 46.22
C ALA A 24 -14.95 -5.55 46.38
N CYS A 25 -15.77 -4.70 47.03
CA CYS A 25 -15.60 -3.26 47.15
C CYS A 25 -14.88 -2.79 48.43
N SER A 26 -14.33 -1.57 48.30
CA SER A 26 -14.04 -0.53 49.33
C SER A 26 -12.84 -0.76 50.25
N SER A 27 -12.08 0.22 50.71
CA SER A 27 -12.16 1.70 50.71
C SER A 27 -10.76 2.27 51.00
N GLY A 28 -10.44 3.48 50.51
CA GLY A 28 -9.19 4.16 50.86
C GLY A 28 -9.01 5.49 50.12
N ASP A 29 -9.07 6.58 50.87
CA ASP A 29 -8.93 7.98 50.42
C ASP A 29 -7.54 8.30 49.86
N GLY A 30 -7.48 9.21 48.88
CA GLY A 30 -6.34 10.10 48.69
C GLY A 30 -5.78 10.24 47.27
N SER A 31 -5.70 11.50 46.82
CA SER A 31 -4.98 12.02 45.63
C SER A 31 -5.64 11.80 44.27
N ALA A 32 -6.28 12.87 43.77
CA ALA A 32 -6.66 13.02 42.37
C ALA A 32 -5.39 13.19 41.50
N THR A 33 -4.78 12.07 41.17
CA THR A 33 -3.92 11.97 40.00
C THR A 33 -4.86 11.77 38.82
N THR A 34 -4.95 12.73 37.91
CA THR A 34 -5.68 12.56 36.65
C THR A 34 -5.04 11.38 35.91
N THR A 35 -5.68 10.22 36.00
CA THR A 35 -5.32 9.06 35.20
C THR A 35 -5.60 9.43 33.75
N PRO A 36 -4.66 9.21 32.81
CA PRO A 36 -4.98 9.35 31.39
C PRO A 36 -6.22 8.49 31.10
N GLU A 37 -7.21 9.10 30.45
CA GLU A 37 -8.42 8.40 30.03
C GLU A 37 -8.01 7.19 29.20
N ALA A 38 -8.46 6.00 29.61
CA ALA A 38 -8.09 4.78 28.91
C ALA A 38 -8.54 4.89 27.44
N PRO A 39 -7.66 4.56 26.48
CA PRO A 39 -8.00 4.69 25.07
C PRO A 39 -9.25 3.85 24.75
N PRO A 40 -10.12 4.32 23.83
CA PRO A 40 -11.28 3.56 23.42
C PRO A 40 -10.83 2.17 22.93
N PRO A 41 -11.64 1.11 23.14
CA PRO A 41 -11.25 -0.30 22.97
C PRO A 41 -10.84 -0.70 21.54
N THR A 42 -10.84 0.26 20.61
CA THR A 42 -10.48 0.09 19.21
C THR A 42 -9.14 0.76 18.87
N ALA A 43 -8.66 1.76 19.60
CA ALA A 43 -7.40 2.44 19.25
C ALA A 43 -6.18 1.53 19.48
N ILE A 44 -5.24 1.52 18.52
CA ILE A 44 -3.96 0.84 18.70
C ILE A 44 -3.08 1.73 19.57
N VAL A 45 -2.69 1.19 20.71
CA VAL A 45 -1.77 1.83 21.65
C VAL A 45 -0.35 1.37 21.32
N VAL A 46 0.48 2.28 20.84
CA VAL A 46 1.93 2.03 20.77
C VAL A 46 2.56 2.68 21.99
N GLU A 47 2.56 1.94 23.11
CA GLU A 47 3.29 2.30 24.33
C GLU A 47 4.76 2.56 24.01
N PRO A 48 5.42 3.54 24.64
CA PRO A 48 6.88 3.68 24.55
C PRO A 48 7.63 2.40 24.98
N LEU A 49 6.95 1.51 25.72
CA LEU A 49 7.50 0.27 26.23
C LEU A 49 7.41 -0.89 25.22
N ASN A 50 8.13 -0.73 24.11
CA ASN A 50 8.84 -1.74 23.31
C ASN A 50 9.20 -1.17 21.91
N ALA A 51 8.71 0.02 21.58
CA ALA A 51 9.26 0.83 20.51
C ALA A 51 10.63 1.41 20.93
N MET A 52 11.66 0.57 20.88
CA MET A 52 13.06 0.99 20.66
C MET A 52 13.80 1.52 21.88
N SER A 53 14.13 0.60 22.78
CA SER A 53 15.05 0.84 23.89
C SER A 53 16.50 1.00 23.38
N GLY A 54 16.90 2.26 23.25
CA GLY A 54 18.26 2.71 22.99
C GLY A 54 18.18 4.16 22.55
N GLU A 55 18.99 5.03 23.15
CA GLU A 55 19.27 6.35 22.58
C GLU A 55 19.89 6.09 21.20
N LEU A 56 19.04 6.05 20.18
CA LEU A 56 19.47 5.76 18.83
C LEU A 56 20.04 7.09 18.34
N ASP A 57 21.37 7.13 18.25
CA ASP A 57 22.03 8.30 17.70
C ASP A 57 21.59 8.45 16.23
N LEU A 58 20.93 9.57 15.94
CA LEU A 58 20.46 9.98 14.61
C LEU A 58 21.18 11.26 14.16
N SER A 59 22.21 11.70 14.91
CA SER A 59 22.94 12.94 14.64
C SER A 59 23.86 12.83 13.43
N ASP A 60 24.21 11.61 13.02
CA ASP A 60 24.94 11.28 11.80
C ASP A 60 24.08 11.41 10.52
N LEU A 61 22.76 11.31 10.63
CA LEU A 61 21.85 11.44 9.50
C LEU A 61 21.70 12.92 9.09
N PRO A 62 21.38 13.22 7.82
CA PRO A 62 21.14 14.59 7.38
C PRO A 62 19.93 15.26 8.06
N ASP A 63 19.97 16.58 8.20
CA ASP A 63 18.83 17.39 8.66
C ASP A 63 18.04 18.03 7.50
N ASP A 64 18.68 18.20 6.33
CA ASP A 64 18.00 18.71 5.14
C ASP A 64 16.94 17.70 4.65
N PRO A 65 15.70 18.13 4.36
CA PRO A 65 14.64 17.20 3.97
C PRO A 65 14.88 16.43 2.69
N THR A 66 15.57 17.02 1.73
CA THR A 66 15.93 16.32 0.50
C THR A 66 17.02 15.30 0.78
N GLU A 67 18.07 15.68 1.51
CA GLU A 67 19.16 14.76 1.86
C GLU A 67 18.69 13.58 2.72
N LEU A 68 17.82 13.82 3.71
CA LEU A 68 17.28 12.76 4.56
C LEU A 68 16.34 11.82 3.78
N MET A 69 15.55 12.35 2.84
CA MET A 69 14.78 11.53 1.90
C MET A 69 15.69 10.67 1.03
N MET A 70 16.79 11.21 0.50
CA MET A 70 17.75 10.43 -0.28
C MET A 70 18.46 9.36 0.54
N ALA A 71 18.67 9.60 1.84
CA ALA A 71 19.28 8.64 2.75
C ALA A 71 18.49 7.32 2.89
N THR A 72 17.21 7.27 2.48
CA THR A 72 16.43 6.01 2.47
C THR A 72 17.03 4.93 1.57
N PHE A 73 17.91 5.29 0.63
CA PHE A 73 18.59 4.33 -0.25
C PHE A 73 19.94 3.85 0.27
N THR A 74 20.53 4.56 1.22
CA THR A 74 21.89 4.30 1.71
C THR A 74 21.94 3.89 3.18
N GLU A 75 20.92 4.26 3.95
CA GLU A 75 20.82 4.03 5.38
C GLU A 75 19.73 3.02 5.73
N VAL A 76 19.75 2.55 6.98
CA VAL A 76 18.70 1.66 7.50
C VAL A 76 17.38 2.44 7.59
N LEU A 77 16.35 1.98 6.87
CA LEU A 77 15.05 2.66 6.74
C LEU A 77 14.43 3.04 8.08
N ASP A 78 14.47 2.17 9.09
CA ASP A 78 13.90 2.46 10.40
C ASP A 78 14.56 3.69 11.09
N ARG A 79 15.89 3.86 10.95
CA ARG A 79 16.60 5.03 11.48
C ARG A 79 16.14 6.31 10.77
N VAL A 80 16.07 6.26 9.45
CA VAL A 80 15.67 7.40 8.62
C VAL A 80 14.21 7.77 8.87
N ALA A 81 13.30 6.78 8.87
CA ALA A 81 11.88 6.98 9.12
C ALA A 81 11.61 7.53 10.53
N ARG A 82 12.37 7.07 11.52
CA ARG A 82 12.33 7.63 12.88
C ARG A 82 12.77 9.09 12.90
N LYS A 83 13.89 9.44 12.27
CA LYS A 83 14.36 10.84 12.19
C LYS A 83 13.32 11.72 11.49
N MET A 84 12.74 11.23 10.40
CA MET A 84 11.65 11.90 9.70
C MET A 84 10.47 12.14 10.64
N ALA A 85 9.96 11.11 11.31
CA ALA A 85 8.83 11.22 12.23
C ALA A 85 9.09 12.21 13.38
N TYR A 86 10.29 12.15 13.98
CA TYR A 86 10.64 12.96 15.14
C TYR A 86 10.90 14.43 14.81
N SER A 87 11.12 14.75 13.52
CA SER A 87 11.26 16.13 13.08
C SER A 87 9.94 16.94 13.10
N GLY A 88 8.79 16.25 13.15
CA GLY A 88 7.47 16.87 12.97
C GLY A 88 7.22 17.43 11.56
N ASN A 89 8.16 17.26 10.63
CA ASN A 89 8.04 17.80 9.28
C ASN A 89 7.12 16.93 8.42
N GLN A 90 5.89 17.38 8.20
CA GLN A 90 4.88 16.68 7.42
C GLN A 90 5.27 16.42 5.97
N THR A 91 6.30 17.09 5.42
CA THR A 91 6.77 16.80 4.06
C THR A 91 7.24 15.35 3.90
N TYR A 92 7.58 14.64 4.99
CA TYR A 92 7.98 13.24 4.91
C TYR A 92 6.81 12.25 4.82
N ILE A 93 5.55 12.69 5.01
CA ILE A 93 4.40 11.79 4.94
C ILE A 93 4.32 11.06 3.58
N PRO A 94 4.42 11.73 2.41
CA PRO A 94 4.41 11.03 1.12
C PRO A 94 5.57 10.05 0.96
N VAL A 95 6.74 10.35 1.53
CA VAL A 95 7.94 9.48 1.47
C VAL A 95 7.71 8.19 2.24
N LEU A 96 7.27 8.30 3.50
CA LEU A 96 7.00 7.14 4.36
C LEU A 96 5.81 6.31 3.86
N LEU A 97 4.85 6.96 3.21
CA LEU A 97 3.69 6.28 2.64
C LEU A 97 4.05 5.34 1.49
N GLU A 98 5.06 5.67 0.68
CA GLU A 98 5.59 4.73 -0.32
C GLU A 98 6.10 3.45 0.36
N PHE A 99 6.74 3.54 1.52
CA PHE A 99 7.25 2.36 2.24
C PHE A 99 6.16 1.56 2.94
N LEU A 100 5.12 2.22 3.49
CA LEU A 100 3.96 1.53 4.08
C LEU A 100 3.33 0.55 3.07
N ARG A 101 3.26 0.94 1.80
CA ARG A 101 2.68 0.12 0.71
C ARG A 101 3.32 -1.25 0.55
N PHE A 102 4.60 -1.38 0.89
CA PHE A 102 5.39 -2.61 0.75
C PHE A 102 5.47 -3.42 2.05
N GLN A 103 4.91 -2.92 3.15
CA GLN A 103 4.85 -3.68 4.41
C GLN A 103 3.72 -4.70 4.35
N VAL A 104 4.03 -5.96 4.64
CA VAL A 104 3.04 -7.06 4.69
C VAL A 104 2.93 -7.70 6.07
N GLN A 105 3.84 -7.37 6.97
CA GLN A 105 3.86 -7.91 8.32
C GLN A 105 3.21 -6.91 9.30
N PRO A 106 2.42 -7.38 10.28
CA PRO A 106 1.67 -6.48 11.18
C PRO A 106 2.54 -5.50 11.98
N GLU A 107 3.72 -5.93 12.43
CA GLU A 107 4.60 -5.11 13.27
C GLU A 107 5.27 -3.96 12.46
N PRO A 108 5.89 -4.22 11.29
CA PRO A 108 6.37 -3.14 10.42
C PRO A 108 5.27 -2.19 9.94
N VAL A 109 4.06 -2.69 9.67
CA VAL A 109 2.90 -1.85 9.35
C VAL A 109 2.60 -0.93 10.53
N THR A 110 2.46 -1.48 11.74
CA THR A 110 2.14 -0.70 12.95
C THR A 110 3.20 0.36 13.25
N ASN A 111 4.49 0.02 13.10
CA ASN A 111 5.58 0.97 13.30
C ASN A 111 5.55 2.11 12.28
N MET A 112 5.39 1.78 10.99
CA MET A 112 5.30 2.79 9.94
C MET A 112 4.07 3.68 10.10
N THR A 113 2.92 3.10 10.44
CA THR A 113 1.70 3.85 10.78
C THR A 113 1.93 4.77 11.97
N SER A 114 2.66 4.32 13.01
CA SER A 114 3.01 5.16 14.16
C SER A 114 3.83 6.38 13.72
N PHE A 115 4.84 6.20 12.87
CA PHE A 115 5.62 7.31 12.32
C PHE A 115 4.78 8.29 11.50
N LEU A 116 3.93 7.78 10.61
CA LEU A 116 3.01 8.58 9.81
C LEU A 116 2.01 9.35 10.68
N SER A 117 1.45 8.69 11.70
CA SER A 117 0.47 9.29 12.62
C SER A 117 1.10 10.40 13.44
N ARG A 118 2.34 10.21 13.92
CA ARG A 118 3.11 11.25 14.62
C ARG A 118 3.29 12.50 13.77
N LEU A 119 3.62 12.34 12.48
CA LEU A 119 3.75 13.48 11.56
C LEU A 119 2.40 14.16 11.31
N LYS A 120 1.36 13.38 11.01
CA LYS A 120 0.00 13.86 10.75
C LYS A 120 -0.55 14.68 11.91
N ASP A 121 -0.40 14.17 13.13
CA ASP A 121 -0.96 14.76 14.35
C ASP A 121 0.03 15.64 15.13
N ASN A 122 1.26 15.77 14.63
CA ASN A 122 2.35 16.53 15.25
C ASN A 122 2.61 16.12 16.71
N VAL A 123 2.69 14.80 16.95
CA VAL A 123 2.91 14.21 18.28
C VAL A 123 4.42 14.10 18.56
N PRO A 124 4.94 14.74 19.64
CA PRO A 124 6.35 14.68 20.02
C PRO A 124 6.87 13.26 20.28
N PRO A 125 8.17 13.00 20.11
CA PRO A 125 8.75 11.66 20.28
C PRO A 125 8.58 11.05 21.67
N ASP A 126 8.55 11.89 22.71
CA ASP A 126 8.40 11.52 24.11
C ASP A 126 6.95 11.24 24.52
N GLU A 127 6.00 11.59 23.66
CA GLU A 127 4.58 11.32 23.88
C GLU A 127 4.14 9.95 23.32
N LEU A 128 3.18 9.35 24.03
CA LEU A 128 2.50 8.13 23.60
C LEU A 128 1.78 8.36 22.27
N MET A 129 1.98 7.47 21.29
CA MET A 129 1.23 7.53 20.04
C MET A 129 0.03 6.58 20.07
N LEU A 130 -1.14 7.15 19.84
CA LEU A 130 -2.41 6.43 19.70
C LEU A 130 -2.98 6.71 18.33
N PHE A 131 -3.38 5.66 17.60
CA PHE A 131 -4.07 5.85 16.32
C PHE A 131 -5.19 4.82 16.11
N PRO A 132 -6.24 5.19 15.37
CA PRO A 132 -7.28 4.26 14.94
C PRO A 132 -6.71 3.11 14.08
N PRO A 133 -7.22 1.86 14.21
CA PRO A 133 -6.71 0.70 13.46
C PRO A 133 -6.80 0.85 11.94
N GLU A 134 -7.78 1.60 11.43
CA GLU A 134 -7.93 1.85 10.01
C GLU A 134 -6.70 2.55 9.40
N GLN A 135 -5.89 3.25 10.21
CA GLN A 135 -4.65 3.85 9.73
C GLN A 135 -3.56 2.79 9.43
N ASN A 136 -3.73 1.53 9.83
CA ASN A 136 -2.87 0.44 9.34
C ASN A 136 -3.21 0.04 7.89
N ASP A 137 -4.32 0.50 7.32
CA ASP A 137 -4.61 0.34 5.90
C ASP A 137 -3.95 1.47 5.10
N TRP A 138 -3.13 1.08 4.12
CA TRP A 138 -2.49 2.02 3.20
C TRP A 138 -3.51 2.87 2.43
N ASN A 139 -4.69 2.32 2.07
CA ASN A 139 -5.70 3.07 1.33
C ASN A 139 -6.23 4.27 2.11
N TRP A 140 -6.35 4.13 3.43
CA TRP A 140 -6.77 5.22 4.31
C TRP A 140 -5.84 6.43 4.19
N TRP A 141 -4.53 6.18 4.14
CA TRP A 141 -3.52 7.23 4.01
C TRP A 141 -3.51 7.90 2.64
N ILE A 142 -3.76 7.15 1.57
CA ILE A 142 -3.87 7.71 0.22
C ILE A 142 -5.09 8.63 0.13
N GLU A 143 -6.23 8.23 0.68
CA GLU A 143 -7.41 9.10 0.76
C GLU A 143 -7.17 10.33 1.64
N TRP A 144 -6.51 10.15 2.78
CA TRP A 144 -6.14 11.27 3.65
C TRP A 144 -5.22 12.26 2.92
N LEU A 145 -4.16 11.80 2.27
CA LEU A 145 -3.24 12.65 1.50
C LEU A 145 -3.93 13.28 0.28
N GLY A 146 -4.88 12.55 -0.33
CA GLY A 146 -5.86 13.02 -1.30
C GLY A 146 -6.56 14.31 -0.85
N ASN A 147 -7.06 14.29 0.38
CA ASN A 147 -7.81 15.39 0.99
C ASN A 147 -6.92 16.45 1.68
N ASN A 148 -5.60 16.29 1.68
CA ASN A 148 -4.64 17.20 2.33
C ASN A 148 -3.56 17.69 1.35
N PRO A 149 -3.93 18.45 0.30
CA PRO A 149 -3.00 18.87 -0.75
C PRO A 149 -1.92 19.86 -0.27
N GLN A 150 -2.05 20.43 0.92
CA GLN A 150 -1.01 21.23 1.55
C GLN A 150 0.21 20.41 1.97
N VAL A 151 0.05 19.09 2.15
CA VAL A 151 1.15 18.18 2.52
C VAL A 151 1.89 17.81 1.24
N GLN A 152 2.98 18.52 1.00
CA GLN A 152 3.81 18.37 -0.20
C GLN A 152 5.12 17.68 0.16
N PRO A 153 5.63 16.79 -0.71
CA PRO A 153 6.87 16.07 -0.43
C PRO A 153 8.10 16.99 -0.50
N PRO A 154 9.28 16.53 -0.04
CA PRO A 154 10.51 17.31 -0.13
C PRO A 154 10.88 17.58 -1.59
N LYS A 155 11.73 18.59 -1.82
CA LYS A 155 12.28 18.84 -3.15
C LYS A 155 13.02 17.60 -3.65
N GLY A 156 12.91 17.30 -4.95
CA GLY A 156 13.54 16.11 -5.56
C GLY A 156 12.71 14.83 -5.42
N PHE A 157 11.49 14.91 -4.88
CA PHE A 157 10.62 13.74 -4.71
C PHE A 157 10.34 12.98 -6.01
N ALA A 158 10.21 13.69 -7.13
CA ALA A 158 9.98 13.07 -8.43
C ALA A 158 11.13 12.13 -8.83
N GLY A 159 12.37 12.62 -8.77
CA GLY A 159 13.57 11.82 -9.03
C GLY A 159 13.78 10.73 -7.99
N TRP A 160 13.55 11.02 -6.71
CA TRP A 160 13.63 10.03 -5.64
C TRP A 160 12.62 8.88 -5.86
N LYS A 161 11.36 9.20 -6.19
CA LYS A 161 10.32 8.20 -6.45
C LYS A 161 10.63 7.37 -7.70
N GLY A 162 11.20 8.00 -8.72
CA GLY A 162 11.75 7.28 -9.87
C GLY A 162 12.81 6.27 -9.49
N GLN A 163 13.78 6.65 -8.65
CA GLN A 163 14.80 5.73 -8.14
C GLN A 163 14.19 4.61 -7.30
N LEU A 164 13.22 4.92 -6.44
CA LEU A 164 12.50 3.91 -5.66
C LEU A 164 11.81 2.90 -6.59
N TYR A 165 11.12 3.36 -7.62
CA TYR A 165 10.38 2.48 -8.53
C TYR A 165 11.31 1.70 -9.46
N SER A 166 12.50 2.22 -9.76
CA SER A 166 13.55 1.48 -10.44
C SER A 166 14.04 0.24 -9.66
N LEU A 167 13.84 0.19 -8.34
CA LEU A 167 14.12 -1.01 -7.55
C LEU A 167 13.15 -2.17 -7.85
N LEU A 168 11.92 -1.84 -8.28
CA LEU A 168 10.91 -2.81 -8.70
C LEU A 168 11.08 -3.19 -10.17
N ASP A 169 11.21 -2.17 -11.03
CA ASP A 169 11.40 -2.30 -12.46
C ASP A 169 12.11 -1.04 -12.98
N PRO A 170 13.30 -1.16 -13.60
CA PRO A 170 14.04 -0.02 -14.14
C PRO A 170 13.22 0.86 -15.10
N GLY A 171 12.32 0.27 -15.86
CA GLY A 171 11.44 0.96 -16.80
C GLY A 171 10.35 1.81 -16.13
N LEU A 172 9.94 1.48 -14.90
CA LEU A 172 9.01 2.32 -14.13
C LEU A 172 9.66 3.64 -13.70
N GLY A 173 10.93 3.59 -13.29
CA GLY A 173 11.66 4.81 -12.90
C GLY A 173 11.85 5.81 -14.05
N ALA A 174 11.78 5.36 -15.30
CA ALA A 174 11.88 6.25 -16.46
C ALA A 174 10.71 7.24 -16.57
N PHE A 175 9.56 6.97 -15.93
CA PHE A 175 8.40 7.86 -15.94
C PHE A 175 8.49 8.98 -14.90
N LEU A 176 9.34 8.84 -13.88
CA LEU A 176 9.42 9.75 -12.74
C LEU A 176 10.84 10.29 -12.60
N TYR A 177 11.02 11.57 -12.88
CA TYR A 177 12.31 12.26 -12.81
C TYR A 177 12.12 13.72 -12.42
N ASP A 178 13.16 14.35 -11.89
CA ASP A 178 13.09 15.76 -11.51
C ASP A 178 12.79 16.66 -12.71
N GLY A 179 11.74 17.48 -12.58
CA GLY A 179 11.25 18.33 -13.65
C GLY A 179 10.29 17.65 -14.63
N VAL A 180 9.85 16.40 -14.35
CA VAL A 180 8.76 15.77 -15.09
C VAL A 180 7.52 16.67 -15.09
N LYS A 181 6.90 16.85 -16.26
CA LYS A 181 5.65 17.59 -16.39
C LYS A 181 4.49 16.68 -16.00
N THR A 182 3.65 17.15 -15.10
CA THR A 182 2.48 16.40 -14.63
C THR A 182 1.31 17.34 -14.40
N ASP A 183 0.11 16.87 -14.76
CA ASP A 183 -1.16 17.53 -14.43
C ASP A 183 -1.83 16.89 -13.19
N ILE A 184 -1.26 15.79 -12.69
CA ILE A 184 -1.66 15.10 -11.46
C ILE A 184 -0.57 15.22 -10.40
N ARG A 185 -0.92 15.04 -9.13
CA ARG A 185 0.06 15.09 -8.05
C ARG A 185 0.91 13.80 -8.04
N LEU A 186 2.21 13.93 -7.80
CA LEU A 186 3.12 12.78 -7.89
C LEU A 186 2.94 11.77 -6.77
N GLU A 187 2.46 12.21 -5.61
CA GLU A 187 2.05 11.35 -4.50
C GLU A 187 0.85 10.46 -4.82
N GLU A 188 0.04 10.80 -5.84
CA GLU A 188 -1.10 9.97 -6.30
C GLU A 188 -0.68 8.91 -7.32
N VAL A 189 0.52 9.00 -7.89
CA VAL A 189 1.05 8.02 -8.84
C VAL A 189 1.58 6.81 -8.08
N VAL A 190 0.86 5.70 -8.06
CA VAL A 190 1.24 4.52 -7.26
C VAL A 190 1.56 3.32 -8.14
N TRP A 191 2.45 2.44 -7.68
CA TRP A 191 2.72 1.18 -8.38
C TRP A 191 1.52 0.22 -8.30
N GLY A 192 1.02 -0.20 -9.47
CA GLY A 192 -0.17 -1.05 -9.61
C GLY A 192 0.05 -2.55 -9.33
N GLY A 193 1.27 -2.99 -9.01
CA GLY A 193 1.57 -4.39 -8.66
C GLY A 193 2.12 -5.26 -9.80
N VAL A 194 2.31 -4.70 -11.00
CA VAL A 194 2.93 -5.40 -12.14
C VAL A 194 4.11 -4.61 -12.71
N ALA A 195 5.07 -5.31 -13.29
CA ALA A 195 6.19 -4.72 -14.02
C ALA A 195 5.70 -3.90 -15.23
N LYS A 196 6.55 -3.02 -15.75
CA LYS A 196 6.25 -2.33 -17.02
C LYS A 196 6.06 -3.38 -18.11
N ASP A 197 4.97 -3.26 -18.87
CA ASP A 197 4.57 -4.21 -19.91
C ASP A 197 4.36 -5.66 -19.41
N GLY A 198 4.16 -5.85 -18.09
CA GLY A 198 3.95 -7.17 -17.48
C GLY A 198 2.60 -7.82 -17.84
N ILE A 199 1.66 -7.01 -18.35
CA ILE A 199 0.40 -7.44 -18.94
C ILE A 199 0.50 -7.19 -20.44
N PRO A 200 0.83 -8.23 -21.24
CA PRO A 200 1.02 -8.05 -22.67
C PRO A 200 -0.32 -7.75 -23.34
N ASP A 201 -0.37 -6.70 -24.15
CA ASP A 201 -1.53 -6.36 -24.95
C ASP A 201 -1.74 -7.37 -26.08
N LEU A 202 -2.95 -7.38 -26.63
CA LEU A 202 -3.22 -8.06 -27.89
C LEU A 202 -2.92 -7.10 -29.03
N ILE A 203 -2.02 -7.48 -29.94
CA ILE A 203 -1.73 -6.72 -31.16
C ILE A 203 -2.16 -7.56 -32.36
N ASP A 204 -3.09 -7.03 -33.16
CA ASP A 204 -3.68 -7.71 -34.33
C ASP A 204 -3.98 -9.20 -34.06
N PRO A 205 -4.74 -9.52 -32.99
CA PRO A 205 -4.91 -10.90 -32.57
C PRO A 205 -5.61 -11.76 -33.64
N PRO A 206 -5.27 -13.05 -33.76
CA PRO A 206 -5.92 -13.94 -34.70
C PRO A 206 -7.41 -14.06 -34.39
N VAL A 207 -8.21 -14.17 -35.44
CA VAL A 207 -9.67 -14.20 -35.35
C VAL A 207 -10.25 -15.52 -35.81
N LEU A 208 -11.37 -15.88 -35.21
CA LEU A 208 -12.12 -17.10 -35.47
C LEU A 208 -13.52 -16.71 -35.93
N SER A 209 -14.17 -17.57 -36.73
CA SER A 209 -15.61 -17.42 -36.95
C SER A 209 -16.38 -17.73 -35.66
N ALA A 210 -17.61 -17.23 -35.54
CA ALA A 210 -18.44 -17.54 -34.39
C ALA A 210 -18.71 -19.04 -34.23
N SER A 211 -18.82 -19.79 -35.34
CA SER A 211 -19.01 -21.25 -35.33
C SER A 211 -17.75 -22.01 -34.88
N ASP A 212 -16.56 -21.46 -35.09
CA ASP A 212 -15.29 -22.08 -34.69
C ASP A 212 -14.93 -21.75 -33.23
N ALA A 213 -15.61 -20.79 -32.61
CA ALA A 213 -15.39 -20.37 -31.23
C ALA A 213 -15.99 -21.33 -30.20
N GLY A 214 -15.77 -22.64 -30.36
CA GLY A 214 -16.34 -23.68 -29.48
C GLY A 214 -15.83 -23.67 -28.03
N TYR A 215 -14.85 -22.82 -27.72
CA TYR A 215 -14.42 -22.55 -26.35
C TYR A 215 -15.38 -21.62 -25.61
N LEU A 216 -16.26 -20.88 -26.31
CA LEU A 216 -17.27 -19.99 -25.73
C LEU A 216 -18.55 -20.75 -25.36
N LEU A 217 -19.09 -20.45 -24.19
CA LEU A 217 -20.41 -20.84 -23.74
C LEU A 217 -21.43 -19.77 -24.13
N PRO A 218 -22.73 -20.11 -24.21
CA PRO A 218 -23.77 -19.16 -24.61
C PRO A 218 -23.89 -17.91 -23.73
N ASP A 219 -23.48 -17.98 -22.47
CA ASP A 219 -23.56 -16.92 -21.47
C ASP A 219 -22.23 -16.17 -21.25
N ASP A 220 -21.18 -16.49 -22.00
CA ASP A 220 -19.94 -15.73 -21.95
C ASP A 220 -20.14 -14.30 -22.41
N ARG A 221 -19.58 -13.37 -21.63
CA ARG A 221 -19.56 -11.96 -21.96
C ARG A 221 -18.49 -11.68 -22.99
N VAL A 222 -18.81 -10.81 -23.94
CA VAL A 222 -17.89 -10.31 -24.96
C VAL A 222 -18.04 -8.80 -25.08
N PHE A 223 -16.98 -8.12 -25.51
CA PHE A 223 -17.07 -6.78 -26.07
C PHE A 223 -17.35 -6.91 -27.56
N GLY A 224 -18.50 -6.42 -28.01
CA GLY A 224 -18.83 -6.34 -29.43
C GLY A 224 -18.34 -5.02 -30.02
N VAL A 225 -17.48 -5.07 -31.03
CA VAL A 225 -17.03 -3.90 -31.78
C VAL A 225 -17.63 -3.97 -33.18
N SER A 226 -18.25 -2.87 -33.63
CA SER A 226 -18.88 -2.75 -34.93
C SER A 226 -18.41 -1.48 -35.63
N ILE A 227 -17.65 -1.62 -36.72
CA ILE A 227 -17.07 -0.49 -37.47
C ILE A 227 -17.23 -0.75 -38.96
N ASN A 228 -17.78 0.21 -39.71
CA ASN A 228 -17.97 0.14 -41.16
C ASN A 228 -18.64 -1.16 -41.64
N GLY A 229 -19.62 -1.67 -40.89
CA GLY A 229 -20.36 -2.91 -41.22
C GLY A 229 -19.60 -4.21 -40.95
N GLN A 230 -18.39 -4.14 -40.39
CA GLN A 230 -17.68 -5.30 -39.85
C GLN A 230 -17.91 -5.42 -38.35
N HIS A 231 -17.99 -6.65 -37.86
CA HIS A 231 -18.30 -6.97 -36.48
C HIS A 231 -17.25 -7.93 -35.93
N ARG A 232 -16.81 -7.70 -34.70
CA ARG A 232 -15.90 -8.59 -33.98
C ARG A 232 -16.28 -8.65 -32.51
N ALA A 233 -16.12 -9.82 -31.91
CA ALA A 233 -16.33 -10.04 -30.49
C ALA A 233 -14.98 -10.32 -29.81
N TYR A 234 -14.71 -9.62 -28.71
CA TYR A 234 -13.55 -9.83 -27.85
C TYR A 234 -14.02 -10.47 -26.54
N PRO A 235 -13.78 -11.76 -26.32
CA PRO A 235 -14.26 -12.42 -25.10
C PRO A 235 -13.69 -11.80 -23.84
N LEU A 236 -14.56 -11.50 -22.88
CA LEU A 236 -14.19 -10.89 -21.61
C LEU A 236 -13.10 -11.70 -20.90
N ARG A 237 -13.20 -13.02 -20.92
CA ARG A 237 -12.20 -13.91 -20.31
C ARG A 237 -10.79 -13.83 -20.93
N ILE A 238 -10.67 -13.39 -22.19
CA ILE A 238 -9.38 -13.13 -22.83
C ILE A 238 -8.94 -11.71 -22.47
N MET A 239 -9.84 -10.73 -22.63
CA MET A 239 -9.55 -9.33 -22.27
C MET A 239 -9.17 -9.16 -20.80
N ASN A 240 -9.75 -9.91 -19.86
CA ASN A 240 -9.38 -9.89 -18.44
C ASN A 240 -7.90 -10.20 -18.18
N ARG A 241 -7.22 -10.93 -19.08
CA ARG A 241 -5.79 -11.23 -18.95
C ARG A 241 -4.93 -10.17 -19.62
N HIS A 242 -5.41 -9.58 -20.71
CA HIS A 242 -4.61 -8.73 -21.58
C HIS A 242 -4.88 -7.25 -21.39
N GLU A 243 -6.06 -6.89 -20.86
CA GLU A 243 -6.57 -5.55 -20.52
C GLU A 243 -6.63 -4.54 -21.69
N MET A 244 -5.94 -4.83 -22.79
CA MET A 244 -5.85 -4.01 -23.99
C MET A 244 -5.82 -4.88 -25.25
N ALA A 245 -6.56 -4.46 -26.28
CA ALA A 245 -6.42 -4.97 -27.64
C ALA A 245 -6.28 -3.82 -28.64
N ASN A 246 -5.15 -3.80 -29.34
CA ASN A 246 -4.85 -2.94 -30.46
C ASN A 246 -5.13 -3.71 -31.76
N ASP A 247 -6.09 -3.23 -32.56
CA ASP A 247 -6.62 -3.97 -33.71
C ASP A 247 -7.12 -3.02 -34.81
N VAL A 248 -7.39 -3.58 -35.99
CA VAL A 248 -7.95 -2.87 -37.14
C VAL A 248 -9.23 -3.58 -37.59
N LEU A 249 -10.36 -2.85 -37.59
CA LEU A 249 -11.65 -3.37 -38.04
C LEU A 249 -12.31 -2.38 -39.01
N GLY A 250 -12.81 -2.88 -40.15
CA GLY A 250 -13.43 -2.01 -41.15
C GLY A 250 -12.49 -0.91 -41.70
N GLY A 251 -11.17 -1.14 -41.66
CA GLY A 251 -10.14 -0.18 -42.07
C GLY A 251 -9.80 0.90 -41.03
N VAL A 252 -10.34 0.82 -39.81
CA VAL A 252 -10.09 1.79 -38.73
C VAL A 252 -9.25 1.13 -37.64
N PRO A 253 -8.07 1.66 -37.30
CA PRO A 253 -7.31 1.22 -36.14
C PRO A 253 -8.00 1.69 -34.85
N PHE A 254 -8.03 0.84 -33.84
CA PHE A 254 -8.58 1.19 -32.53
C PHE A 254 -7.88 0.44 -31.40
N ALA A 255 -8.07 0.95 -30.19
CA ALA A 255 -7.65 0.33 -28.94
C ALA A 255 -8.90 0.04 -28.10
N LEU A 256 -9.05 -1.20 -27.63
CA LEU A 256 -10.06 -1.61 -26.66
C LEU A 256 -9.37 -1.82 -25.31
N ALA A 257 -9.59 -0.90 -24.37
CA ALA A 257 -9.17 -1.03 -22.97
C ALA A 257 -10.35 -1.46 -22.10
N TYR A 258 -10.10 -2.34 -21.11
CA TYR A 258 -11.12 -2.84 -20.18
C TYR A 258 -10.60 -2.93 -18.74
#